data_AF-A0A8J6RSZ1-F1
#
_entry.id   AF-A0A8J6RSZ1-F1
#
_cell.length_a   1.000
_cell.length_b   1.000
_cell.length_c   1.000
_cell.angle_alpha   90.00
_cell.angle_beta   90.00
_cell.angle_gamma   90.00
#
_symmetry.space_group_name_H-M   'P 1'
#
loop_
_entity.id
_entity.type
_entity.pdbx_description
1 polymer ?
#
loop_
_entity_poly.entity_id
_entity_poly.type
_entity_poly.pdbx_seq_one_letter_code
_entity_poly.pdbx_strand_id
1 'polypeptide(L)' 'MVSSLPAPDIQSLVSVAIEQGTLSRRDHLSLSTAMLSNPLLTARDRQYINQVFDNIRSGRVRLAD' A
#
# COMPACT_ATOMS: atom_id res chain seq x y z
N MET A 1 -10.67 20.11 12.01
CA MET A 1 -10.53 19.63 10.62
C MET A 1 -9.58 18.45 10.68
N VAL A 2 -10.09 17.22 10.51
CA VAL A 2 -9.24 16.03 10.44
C VAL A 2 -8.42 16.16 9.18
N SER A 3 -7.10 16.26 9.35
CA SER A 3 -6.15 16.26 8.26
C SER A 3 -6.29 14.94 7.50
N SER A 4 -7.07 14.94 6.43
CA SER A 4 -6.89 13.99 5.34
C SER A 4 -5.48 14.25 4.82
N LEU A 5 -4.51 13.46 5.30
CA LEU A 5 -3.31 13.23 4.52
C LEU A 5 -3.80 12.88 3.11
N PRO A 6 -3.39 13.60 2.05
CA PRO A 6 -3.65 13.12 0.71
C PRO A 6 -3.02 11.74 0.70
N ALA A 7 -3.83 10.69 0.61
CA ALA A 7 -3.30 9.35 0.46
C ALA A 7 -2.34 9.46 -0.72
N PRO A 8 -1.02 9.28 -0.55
CA PRO A 8 -0.13 9.20 -1.70
C PRO A 8 -0.78 8.17 -2.61
N ASP A 9 -1.09 8.60 -3.84
CA ASP A 9 -1.99 7.89 -4.75
C ASP A 9 -1.66 6.40 -4.64
N ILE A 10 -2.55 5.60 -4.07
CA ILE A 10 -2.21 4.22 -3.63
C ILE A 10 -1.60 3.48 -4.81
N GLN A 11 -2.09 3.79 -6.01
CA GLN A 11 -1.56 3.38 -7.29
C GLN A 11 -0.07 3.73 -7.49
N SER A 12 0.36 4.97 -7.23
CA SER A 12 1.77 5.39 -7.33
C SER A 12 2.65 4.60 -6.37
N LEU A 13 2.19 4.39 -5.13
CA LEU A 13 2.93 3.61 -4.14
C LEU A 13 3.05 2.13 -4.56
N VAL A 14 1.99 1.56 -5.14
CA VAL A 14 2.00 0.22 -5.72
C VAL A 14 3.00 0.11 -6.88
N SER A 15 2.95 1.06 -7.81
CA SER A 15 3.87 1.07 -8.97
C SER A 15 5.32 1.15 -8.51
N VAL A 16 5.65 2.05 -7.59
CA VAL A 16 7.00 2.19 -7.05
C VAL A 16 7.44 0.92 -6.32
N ALA A 17 6.56 0.31 -5.51
CA ALA A 17 6.89 -0.91 -4.78
C ALA A 17 7.18 -2.10 -5.71
N ILE A 18 6.40 -2.23 -6.80
CA ILE A 18 6.59 -3.27 -7.80
C ILE A 18 7.86 -3.02 -8.63
N GLU A 19 8.10 -1.78 -9.06
CA GLU A 19 9.28 -1.40 -9.86
C GLU A 19 10.58 -1.58 -9.08
N GLN A 20 10.60 -1.15 -7.81
CA GLN A 20 11.78 -1.25 -6.96
C GLN A 20 11.95 -2.63 -6.33
N GLY A 21 10.93 -3.50 -6.40
CA GLY A 21 10.90 -4.78 -5.70
C GLY A 21 11.03 -4.65 -4.19
N THR A 22 10.79 -3.46 -3.65
CA THR A 22 10.93 -3.15 -2.22
C THR A 22 9.82 -2.23 -1.75
N LEU A 23 9.44 -2.36 -0.49
CA LEU A 23 8.44 -1.52 0.17
C LEU A 23 8.91 -1.19 1.60
N SER A 24 8.79 0.06 2.02
CA SER A 24 9.08 0.43 3.42
C SER A 24 8.18 -0.31 4.39
N ARG A 25 8.72 -0.71 5.54
CA ARG A 25 7.90 -1.27 6.62
C ARG A 25 6.85 -0.26 7.09
N ARG A 26 7.18 1.04 7.03
CA ARG A 26 6.24 2.13 7.31
C ARG A 26 5.09 2.17 6.31
N ASP A 27 5.38 2.01 5.03
CA ASP A 27 4.37 2.03 3.97
C ASP A 27 3.48 0.79 4.05
N HIS A 28 4.10 -0.39 4.28
CA HIS A 28 3.36 -1.62 4.55
C HIS A 28 2.38 -1.48 5.72
N LEU A 29 2.80 -0.87 6.82
CA LEU A 29 1.93 -0.60 7.97
C LEU A 29 0.82 0.38 7.63
N SER A 30 1.13 1.41 6.83
CA SER A 30 0.16 2.41 6.39
C SER A 30 -0.92 1.79 5.50
N LEU A 31 -0.53 0.93 4.55
CA LEU A 31 -1.46 0.16 3.71
C LEU A 31 -2.31 -0.81 4.53
N SER A 32 -1.71 -1.51 5.50
CA SER A 32 -2.42 -2.43 6.39
C SER A 32 -3.46 -1.69 7.24
N THR A 33 -3.10 -0.52 7.76
CA THR A 33 -4.00 0.34 8.55
C THR A 33 -5.14 0.88 7.68
N ALA A 34 -4.85 1.29 6.45
CA ALA A 34 -5.88 1.72 5.50
C ALA A 34 -6.88 0.59 5.21
N MET A 35 -6.41 -0.64 4.97
CA MET A 35 -7.28 -1.81 4.73
C MET A 35 -8.21 -2.14 5.90
N LEU A 36 -7.76 -1.94 7.14
CA LEU A 36 -8.50 -2.32 8.34
C LEU A 36 -9.39 -1.20 8.87
N SER A 37 -9.04 0.07 8.65
CA SER A 37 -9.65 1.18 9.38
C SER A 37 -10.10 2.35 8.52
N ASN A 38 -9.87 2.34 7.20
CA ASN A 38 -10.35 3.40 6.32
C ASN A 38 -11.73 3.05 5.72
N PRO A 39 -12.84 3.65 6.20
CA PRO A 39 -14.18 3.39 5.66
C PRO A 39 -14.39 3.97 4.25
N LEU A 40 -13.53 4.89 3.82
CA LEU A 40 -13.58 5.52 2.49
C LEU A 40 -12.74 4.76 1.45
N LEU A 41 -12.12 3.64 1.83
CA LEU A 41 -11.27 2.86 0.95
C LEU A 41 -12.10 2.20 -0.16
N THR A 42 -11.89 2.64 -1.40
CA THR A 42 -12.67 2.16 -2.55
C THR A 42 -12.30 0.71 -2.89
N ALA A 43 -13.17 0.04 -3.67
CA ALA A 43 -12.87 -1.30 -4.16
C ALA A 43 -11.57 -1.36 -5.00
N ARG A 44 -11.31 -0.30 -5.78
CA ARG A 44 -10.08 -0.18 -6.60
C ARG A 44 -8.85 -0.02 -5.70
N ASP A 45 -8.93 0.80 -4.65
CA ASP A 45 -7.82 0.95 -3.70
C ASP A 45 -7.49 -0.37 -3.01
N ARG A 46 -8.52 -1.11 -2.59
CA ARG A 46 -8.36 -2.45 -2.01
C ARG A 46 -7.65 -3.41 -2.96
N GLN A 47 -7.99 -3.38 -4.25
CA GLN A 47 -7.32 -4.20 -5.26
C GLN A 47 -5.83 -3.86 -5.36
N TYR A 48 -5.49 -2.57 -5.38
CA TYR A 48 -4.10 -2.15 -5.41
C TYR A 48 -3.32 -2.59 -4.16
N ILE A 49 -3.90 -2.42 -2.97
CA ILE A 49 -3.24 -2.85 -1.72
C ILE A 49 -3.04 -4.36 -1.71
N ASN A 50 -4.06 -5.14 -2.10
CA ASN A 50 -3.94 -6.59 -2.21
C ASN A 50 -2.86 -7.01 -3.19
N GLN A 51 -2.75 -6.32 -4.34
CA GLN A 51 -1.69 -6.59 -5.31
C GLN A 51 -0.30 -6.42 -4.70
N VAL A 52 -0.06 -5.39 -3.90
CA VAL A 52 1.22 -5.22 -3.19
C VAL A 52 1.47 -6.36 -2.22
N PHE A 53 0.46 -6.73 -1.42
CA PHE A 53 0.59 -7.82 -0.44
C PHE A 53 0.84 -9.17 -1.10
N ASP A 54 0.21 -9.45 -2.24
CA ASP A 54 0.46 -10.64 -3.04
C ASP A 54 1.89 -10.67 -3.60
N ASN A 55 2.40 -9.51 -4.04
CA ASN A 55 3.79 -9.39 -4.48
C ASN A 55 4.79 -9.58 -3.33
N ILE A 56 4.45 -9.14 -2.11
CA ILE A 56 5.25 -9.42 -0.91
C ILE A 56 5.22 -10.92 -0.58
N ARG A 57 4.04 -11.53 -0.58
CA ARG A 57 3.86 -12.96 -0.25
C ARG A 57 4.56 -13.87 -1.26
N SER A 58 4.57 -13.49 -2.54
CA SER A 58 5.29 -14.22 -3.59
C SER A 58 6.80 -13.94 -3.60
N GLY A 59 7.29 -13.03 -2.75
CA GLY A 59 8.70 -12.67 -2.64
C GLY A 59 9.21 -11.76 -3.77
N ARG A 60 8.32 -11.26 -4.64
CA ARG A 60 8.63 -10.29 -5.70
C ARG A 60 8.93 -8.90 -5.14
N VAL A 61 8.27 -8.56 -4.03
CA VAL A 61 8.52 -7.34 -3.25
C VAL A 61 9.04 -7.73 -1.87
N ARG A 62 10.09 -7.06 -1.40
CA ARG A 62 10.66 -7.27 -0.07
C ARG A 62 10.41 -6.07 0.83
N LEU A 63 10.21 -6.31 2.11
CA LEU A 63 10.14 -5.22 3.10
C LEU A 63 11.56 -4.75 3.44
N ALA A 64 11.86 -3.48 3.19
CA ALA A 64 13.17 -2.87 3.38
C ALA A 64 13.01 -1.41 3.86
N ASP A 65 13.91 -0.89 4.68
CA ASP A 65 13.90 0.51 5.13
C ASP A 65 15.23 1.19 4.77
#